data_AF-A0A2Z6PGA7-F1
#
_entry.id   AF-A0A2Z6PGA7-F1
#
_cell.length_a   1.000
_cell.length_b   1.000
_cell.length_c   1.000
_cell.angle_alpha   90.00
_cell.angle_beta   90.00
_cell.angle_gamma   90.00
#
_symmetry.space_group_name_H-M   'P 1'
#
loop_
_entity.id
_entity.type
_entity.pdbx_description
1 polymer ?
#
loop_
_entity_poly.entity_id
_entity_poly.type
_entity_poly.pdbx_seq_one_letter_code
_entity_poly.pdbx_strand_id
1 'polypeptide(L)'
;MVDQCTSKFISWITEKANQRCQSESRTKLGADDLLWALKTVGYHDYFRPLDFYLKRYRYSNEIESMQLFGENPKSTSSAFEISHPSPPPPNPLFELVEAMKMDEFWAELDNKSSGSTDNASTTIDPST
;
A
#
# COMPACT_ATOMS: atom_id res chain seq x y z
N MET A 1 7.37 -8.84 22.15
CA MET A 1 5.94 -8.94 21.74
C MET A 1 5.74 -8.56 20.28
N VAL A 2 6.40 -7.49 19.79
CA VAL A 2 6.25 -7.05 18.39
C VAL A 2 6.68 -8.11 17.36
N ASP A 3 7.80 -8.81 17.54
CA ASP A 3 8.29 -9.77 16.53
C ASP A 3 7.31 -10.92 16.26
N GLN A 4 6.76 -11.51 17.33
CA GLN A 4 5.75 -12.58 17.22
C GLN A 4 4.45 -12.06 16.61
N CYS A 5 4.08 -10.81 16.90
CA CYS A 5 2.92 -10.17 16.29
C CYS A 5 3.14 -9.95 14.79
N THR A 6 4.32 -9.47 14.39
CA THR A 6 4.68 -9.26 12.99
C THR A 6 4.68 -10.57 12.21
N SER A 7 5.29 -11.63 12.77
CA SER A 7 5.26 -12.95 12.14
C SER A 7 3.83 -13.47 11.98
N LYS A 8 3.00 -13.35 13.03
CA LYS A 8 1.59 -13.76 12.97
C LYS A 8 0.81 -12.97 11.93
N PHE A 9 1.04 -11.66 11.84
CA PHE A 9 0.42 -10.80 10.83
C PHE A 9 0.77 -11.26 9.41
N ILE A 10 2.06 -11.42 9.12
CA ILE A 10 2.54 -11.85 7.80
C ILE A 10 1.93 -13.21 7.43
N SER A 11 1.99 -14.19 8.34
CA SER A 11 1.41 -15.51 8.11
C SER A 11 -0.09 -15.44 7.86
N TRP A 12 -0.83 -14.66 8.66
CA TRP A 12 -2.28 -14.59 8.54
C TRP A 12 -2.73 -13.92 7.24
N ILE A 13 -2.11 -12.80 6.85
CA ILE A 13 -2.45 -12.10 5.60
C ILE A 13 -2.07 -12.95 4.40
N THR A 14 -0.88 -13.57 4.41
CA THR A 14 -0.43 -14.43 3.31
C THR A 14 -1.37 -15.63 3.15
N GLU A 15 -1.80 -16.25 4.25
CA GLU A 15 -2.75 -17.36 4.23
C GLU A 15 -4.10 -16.95 3.63
N LYS A 16 -4.62 -15.77 4.01
CA LYS A 16 -5.89 -15.26 3.47
C LYS A 16 -5.82 -14.90 1.99
N ALA A 17 -4.72 -14.30 1.56
CA ALA A 17 -4.50 -14.00 0.16
C ALA A 17 -4.34 -15.29 -0.67
N ASN A 18 -3.63 -16.28 -0.14
CA ASN A 18 -3.47 -17.59 -0.77
C ASN A 18 -4.81 -18.32 -0.89
N GLN A 19 -5.66 -18.27 0.15
CA GLN A 19 -7.02 -18.80 0.10
C GLN A 19 -7.82 -18.18 -1.06
N ARG A 20 -7.74 -16.87 -1.27
CA ARG A 20 -8.41 -16.20 -2.39
C ARG A 20 -7.84 -16.64 -3.74
N CYS A 21 -6.52 -16.64 -3.87
CA CYS A 21 -5.83 -17.06 -5.09
C CYS A 21 -6.22 -18.48 -5.51
N GLN A 22 -6.20 -19.42 -4.56
CA GLN A 22 -6.58 -20.81 -4.81
C GLN A 22 -8.06 -20.97 -5.12
N SER A 23 -8.95 -20.19 -4.49
CA SER A 23 -10.37 -20.21 -4.80
C SER A 23 -10.67 -19.79 -6.25
N GLU A 24 -9.80 -18.99 -6.85
CA GLU A 24 -9.85 -18.60 -8.26
C GLU A 24 -9.01 -19.52 -9.18
N SER A 25 -8.55 -20.67 -8.68
CA SER A 25 -7.68 -21.63 -9.41
C SER A 25 -6.39 -21.01 -9.96
N ARG A 26 -5.89 -19.93 -9.33
CA ARG A 26 -4.61 -19.32 -9.66
C ARG A 26 -3.50 -19.95 -8.83
N THR A 27 -2.35 -20.18 -9.45
CA THR A 27 -1.16 -20.73 -8.79
C THR A 27 -0.17 -19.65 -8.34
N LYS A 28 -0.35 -18.42 -8.84
CA LYS A 28 0.46 -17.26 -8.51
C LYS A 28 -0.38 -16.26 -7.73
N LEU A 29 0.08 -15.98 -6.52
CA LEU A 29 -0.48 -14.93 -5.68
C LEU A 29 -0.30 -13.57 -6.35
N GLY A 30 -1.38 -12.81 -6.48
CA GLY A 30 -1.39 -11.48 -7.06
C GLY A 30 -1.51 -10.37 -6.01
N ALA A 31 -1.26 -9.14 -6.45
CA ALA A 31 -1.43 -7.96 -5.60
C ALA A 31 -2.90 -7.74 -5.18
N ASP A 32 -3.84 -8.10 -6.06
CA ASP A 32 -5.28 -7.97 -5.80
C ASP A 32 -5.76 -8.97 -4.71
N ASP A 33 -5.07 -10.12 -4.54
CA ASP A 33 -5.33 -11.06 -3.44
C ASP A 33 -4.95 -10.47 -2.08
N LEU A 34 -3.83 -9.75 -2.02
CA LEU A 34 -3.38 -9.07 -0.81
C LEU A 34 -4.33 -7.95 -0.42
N LEU A 35 -4.78 -7.15 -1.40
CA LEU A 35 -5.80 -6.13 -1.19
C LEU A 35 -7.11 -6.74 -0.66
N TRP A 36 -7.57 -7.85 -1.25
CA TRP A 36 -8.74 -8.57 -0.79
C TRP A 36 -8.57 -9.08 0.65
N ALA A 37 -7.41 -9.66 0.98
CA ALA A 37 -7.12 -10.20 2.30
C ALA A 37 -7.13 -9.10 3.37
N LEU A 38 -6.43 -7.98 3.14
CA LEU A 38 -6.39 -6.84 4.07
C LEU A 38 -7.79 -6.29 4.34
N LYS A 39 -8.60 -6.13 3.28
CA LYS A 39 -9.99 -5.66 3.41
C LYS A 39 -10.88 -6.65 4.17
N THR A 40 -10.75 -7.95 3.89
CA THR A 40 -11.58 -9.00 4.51
C THR A 40 -11.26 -9.20 5.98
N VAL A 41 -9.99 -9.03 6.34
CA VAL A 41 -9.51 -9.19 7.72
C VAL A 41 -9.82 -7.96 8.59
N GLY A 42 -10.11 -6.81 7.97
CA GLY A 42 -10.43 -5.56 8.67
C GLY A 42 -9.26 -4.58 8.82
N TYR A 43 -8.13 -4.85 8.15
CA TYR A 43 -6.95 -3.97 8.12
C TYR A 43 -7.11 -2.87 7.04
N HIS A 44 -8.20 -2.11 7.12
CA HIS A 44 -8.55 -1.09 6.12
C HIS A 44 -7.52 0.05 6.01
N ASP A 45 -6.86 0.38 7.11
CA ASP A 45 -5.84 1.43 7.16
C ASP A 45 -4.58 1.06 6.33
N TYR A 46 -4.33 -0.24 6.13
CA TYR A 46 -3.25 -0.74 5.25
C TYR A 46 -3.70 -0.96 3.81
N PHE A 47 -5.01 -1.12 3.58
CA PHE A 47 -5.57 -1.31 2.23
C PHE A 47 -5.37 -0.06 1.37
N ARG A 48 -5.76 1.12 1.87
CA ARG A 48 -5.75 2.36 1.07
C ARG A 48 -4.34 2.73 0.60
N PRO A 49 -3.29 2.72 1.45
CA PRO A 49 -1.92 2.98 1.00
C PRO A 49 -1.43 1.98 -0.04
N LEU A 50 -1.75 0.68 0.13
CA LEU A 50 -1.31 -0.36 -0.81
C LEU A 50 -2.01 -0.24 -2.18
N ASP A 51 -3.32 0.01 -2.19
CA ASP A 51 -4.10 0.20 -3.43
C ASP A 51 -3.56 1.40 -4.23
N PHE A 52 -3.25 2.50 -3.54
CA PHE A 52 -2.64 3.67 -4.15
C PHE A 52 -1.27 3.37 -4.75
N TYR A 53 -0.40 2.70 -3.99
CA TYR A 53 0.93 2.29 -4.47
C TYR A 53 0.83 1.42 -5.73
N LEU A 54 -0.06 0.42 -5.75
CA LEU A 54 -0.23 -0.50 -6.87
C LEU A 54 -0.74 0.20 -8.13
N LYS A 55 -1.64 1.18 -7.99
CA LYS A 55 -2.10 2.02 -9.11
C LYS A 55 -0.95 2.80 -9.72
N ARG A 56 -0.11 3.42 -8.89
CA ARG A 56 1.08 4.14 -9.35
C ARG A 56 2.08 3.20 -10.03
N TYR A 57 2.36 2.05 -9.43
CA TYR A 57 3.28 1.06 -9.99
C TYR A 57 2.84 0.59 -11.39
N ARG A 58 1.54 0.27 -11.54
CA ARG A 58 0.96 -0.13 -12.83
C ARG A 58 1.06 0.99 -13.88
N TYR A 59 0.75 2.23 -13.50
CA TYR A 59 0.85 3.40 -14.40
C TYR A 59 2.29 3.67 -14.86
N SER A 60 3.27 3.62 -13.95
CA SER A 60 4.69 3.80 -14.30
C SER A 60 5.19 2.70 -15.24
N ASN A 61 4.81 1.45 -15.00
CA ASN A 61 5.20 0.32 -15.85
C ASN A 61 4.57 0.40 -17.25
N GLU A 62 3.37 0.98 -17.37
CA GLU A 62 2.74 1.25 -18.66
C GLU A 62 3.49 2.35 -19.43
N ILE A 63 3.89 3.45 -18.78
CA ILE A 63 4.70 4.51 -19.40
C ILE A 63 6.05 4.00 -19.88
N GLU A 64 6.75 3.19 -19.06
CA GLU A 64 8.03 2.59 -19.44
C GLU A 64 7.89 1.72 -20.69
N SER A 65 6.81 0.93 -20.77
CA SER A 65 6.52 0.12 -21.95
C SER A 65 6.24 0.96 -23.20
N MET A 66 5.71 2.19 -23.04
CA MET A 66 5.52 3.14 -24.14
C MET A 66 6.81 3.84 -24.57
N GLN A 67 7.76 4.06 -23.66
CA GLN A 67 9.06 4.68 -23.94
C GLN A 67 10.03 3.75 -24.68
N LEU A 68 9.93 2.44 -24.47
CA LEU A 68 10.75 1.41 -25.13
C LEU A 68 10.51 1.28 -26.64
N PHE A 69 9.45 1.88 -27.21
CA PHE A 69 9.24 1.93 -28.66
C PHE A 69 10.06 3.05 -29.36
N GLY A 70 10.94 3.75 -28.63
CA GLY A 70 11.69 4.92 -29.12
C GLY A 70 13.19 4.76 -29.42
N GLU A 71 13.85 3.62 -29.13
CA GLU A 71 15.31 3.48 -29.32
C GLU A 71 15.74 2.24 -30.14
N ASN A 72 16.69 2.48 -31.05
CA ASN A 72 17.26 1.58 -32.06
C ASN A 72 18.27 0.58 -31.44
N PRO A 73 18.27 -0.73 -31.79
CA PRO A 73 19.03 -1.74 -31.07
C PRO A 73 20.52 -1.77 -31.45
N LYS A 74 21.42 -1.65 -30.46
CA LYS A 74 22.81 -2.13 -30.56
C LYS A 74 23.20 -2.93 -29.31
N SER A 75 23.28 -4.24 -29.51
CA SER A 75 24.25 -5.23 -28.99
C SER A 75 24.86 -5.01 -27.60
N THR A 76 24.66 -5.99 -26.69
CA THR A 76 25.76 -6.83 -26.14
C THR A 76 25.27 -7.80 -25.05
N SER A 77 25.55 -9.09 -25.31
CA SER A 77 25.92 -10.21 -24.42
C SER A 77 25.14 -10.55 -23.14
N SER A 78 24.85 -11.84 -23.07
CA SER A 78 24.21 -12.62 -22.00
C SER A 78 24.86 -12.50 -20.62
N ALA A 79 24.03 -12.19 -19.63
CA ALA A 79 24.10 -12.78 -18.29
C ALA A 79 22.65 -12.89 -17.77
N PHE A 80 22.28 -14.08 -17.32
CA PHE A 80 20.96 -14.38 -16.76
C PHE A 80 20.89 -13.81 -15.34
N GLU A 81 20.67 -12.50 -15.20
CA GLU A 81 20.19 -11.93 -13.94
C GLU A 81 18.66 -12.03 -13.91
N ILE A 82 18.12 -12.41 -12.76
CA ILE A 82 16.69 -12.29 -12.48
C ILE A 82 16.37 -10.80 -12.60
N SER A 83 15.77 -10.38 -13.72
CA SER A 83 15.44 -8.98 -13.99
C SER A 83 14.31 -8.55 -13.08
N HIS A 84 14.65 -8.16 -11.85
CA HIS A 84 13.83 -7.22 -11.11
C HIS A 84 13.86 -5.92 -11.94
N PRO A 85 12.72 -5.39 -12.41
CA PRO A 85 12.71 -4.09 -13.05
C PRO A 85 13.31 -3.08 -12.07
N SER A 86 14.30 -2.32 -12.52
CA SER A 86 14.84 -1.20 -11.75
C SER A 86 13.67 -0.32 -11.30
N PRO A 87 13.62 0.15 -10.05
CA PRO A 87 12.61 1.14 -9.67
C PRO A 87 12.70 2.30 -10.67
N PRO A 88 11.57 2.73 -11.28
CA PRO A 88 11.59 3.81 -12.24
C PRO A 88 12.19 5.06 -11.57
N PRO A 89 13.01 5.83 -12.27
CA PRO A 89 13.56 7.05 -11.70
C PRO A 89 12.39 7.96 -11.26
N PRO A 90 12.44 8.51 -10.05
CA PRO A 90 11.38 9.36 -9.54
C PRO A 90 11.15 10.51 -10.51
N ASN A 91 9.91 10.67 -11.01
CA ASN A 91 9.53 11.85 -11.78
C ASN A 91 9.43 13.03 -10.79
N PRO A 92 10.36 14.00 -10.81
CA PRO A 92 10.47 15.00 -9.77
C PRO A 92 9.26 15.94 -9.71
N LEU A 93 8.57 16.19 -10.83
CA LEU A 93 7.39 17.07 -10.83
C LEU A 93 6.14 16.35 -10.30
N PHE A 94 5.99 15.07 -10.65
CA PHE A 94 4.87 14.28 -10.16
C PHE A 94 5.07 13.89 -8.69
N GLU A 95 6.31 13.62 -8.28
CA GLU A 95 6.67 13.29 -6.91
C GLU A 95 6.52 14.48 -5.95
N LEU A 96 6.77 15.71 -6.38
CA LEU A 96 6.45 16.91 -5.58
C LEU A 96 4.95 17.10 -5.39
N VAL A 97 4.15 16.98 -6.45
CA VAL A 97 2.69 17.12 -6.37
C VAL A 97 2.08 16.02 -5.51
N GLU A 98 2.61 14.81 -5.56
CA GLU A 98 2.17 13.70 -4.73
C GLU A 98 2.72 13.77 -3.31
N ALA A 99 3.96 14.18 -3.09
CA ALA A 99 4.51 14.41 -1.76
C ALA A 99 3.69 15.48 -1.03
N MET A 100 3.32 16.58 -1.72
CA MET A 100 2.43 17.60 -1.17
C MET A 100 1.05 17.04 -0.78
N LYS A 101 0.50 16.11 -1.57
CA LYS A 101 -0.77 15.42 -1.25
C LYS A 101 -0.62 14.39 -0.12
N MET A 102 0.53 13.75 -0.02
CA MET A 102 0.83 12.80 1.06
C MET A 102 1.07 13.54 2.37
N ASP A 103 1.72 14.71 2.35
CA ASP A 103 1.86 15.61 3.49
C ASP A 103 0.47 16.10 3.96
N GLU A 104 -0.42 16.43 3.02
CA GLU A 104 -1.82 16.77 3.33
C GLU A 104 -2.58 15.60 3.98
N PHE A 105 -2.41 14.38 3.43
CA PHE A 105 -3.01 13.16 3.97
C PHE A 105 -2.47 12.80 5.37
N TRP A 106 -1.17 12.93 5.60
CA TRP A 106 -0.55 12.70 6.91
C TRP A 106 -0.98 13.76 7.94
N ALA A 107 -1.07 15.03 7.53
CA ALA A 107 -1.59 16.10 8.37
C ALA A 107 -3.07 15.89 8.75
N GLU A 108 -3.87 15.32 7.85
CA GLU A 108 -5.28 14.97 8.11
C GLU A 108 -5.40 13.84 9.14
N LEU A 109 -4.48 12.86 9.11
CA LEU A 109 -4.41 11.79 10.10
C LEU A 109 -3.98 12.30 11.49
N ASP A 110 -3.02 13.23 11.54
CA ASP A 110 -2.56 13.83 12.81
C ASP A 110 -3.65 14.65 13.49
N ASN A 111 -4.41 15.42 12.70
CA ASN A 111 -5.54 16.23 13.19
C ASN A 111 -6.71 15.36 13.68
N LYS A 112 -6.83 14.13 13.20
CA LYS A 112 -7.85 13.18 13.66
C LYS A 112 -7.48 12.47 14.97
N SER A 113 -6.22 12.56 15.42
CA SER A 113 -5.79 11.97 16.69
C SER A 113 -6.08 12.84 17.93
N SER A 114 -6.43 14.12 17.75
CA SER A 114 -6.68 15.09 18.83
C SER A 114 -8.16 15.32 19.17
N GLY A 115 -9.02 14.32 18.94
CA GLY A 115 -10.38 14.32 19.47
C GLY A 115 -10.41 14.04 20.99
N SER A 116 -10.13 15.07 21.78
CA SER A 116 -10.39 15.08 23.24
C SER A 116 -11.84 14.68 23.51
N THR A 117 -12.05 13.58 24.23
CA THR A 117 -13.33 13.32 24.90
C THR A 117 -13.39 14.22 26.12
N ASP A 118 -13.91 15.43 25.95
CA ASP A 118 -14.26 16.28 27.08
C ASP A 118 -15.43 15.62 27.81
N ASN A 119 -15.10 15.03 28.97
CA ASN A 119 -16.06 14.51 29.91
C ASN A 119 -16.91 15.67 30.45
N ALA A 120 -18.18 15.71 30.05
CA ALA A 120 -19.16 16.59 30.64
C ALA A 120 -19.15 16.46 32.18
N SER A 121 -18.78 17.54 32.86
CA SER A 121 -18.88 17.68 34.31
C SER A 121 -20.33 17.49 34.74
N THR A 122 -20.58 16.47 35.55
CA THR A 122 -21.86 16.32 36.27
C THR A 122 -21.59 16.57 37.76
N THR A 123 -21.74 17.82 38.17
CA THR A 123 -21.91 18.19 39.58
C THR A 123 -23.38 18.02 39.91
N ILE A 124 -23.74 16.93 40.58
CA ILE A 124 -25.07 16.77 41.19
C ILE A 124 -24.95 17.25 42.63
N ASP A 125 -25.69 18.30 42.91
CA ASP A 125 -25.88 18.94 44.21
C ASP A 125 -27.05 18.22 44.94
N PRO A 126 -26.88 17.63 46.14
CA PRO A 126 -28.00 17.07 46.86
C PRO A 126 -28.47 18.06 47.93
N SER A 127 -29.37 18.96 47.54
CA SER A 127 -30.29 19.63 48.47
C SER A 127 -31.71 19.12 48.21
N THR A 128 -32.10 18.05 48.91
CA THR A 128 -33.44 17.72 49.47
C THR A 128 -33.37 16.37 50.16
#